data_AF-A0A6J0VD11-F1
#
_entry.id   AF-A0A6J0VD11-F1
#
_cell.length_a   1.000
_cell.length_b   1.000
_cell.length_c   1.000
_cell.angle_alpha   90.00
_cell.angle_beta   90.00
_cell.angle_gamma   90.00
#
_symmetry.space_group_name_H-M   'P 1'
#
loop_
_entity.id
_entity.type
_entity.pdbx_description
1 polymer ?
#
loop_
_entity_poly.entity_id
_entity_poly.type
_entity_poly.pdbx_seq_one_letter_code
_entity_poly.pdbx_strand_id
1 'polypeptide(L)'
;MHEGRLAKVICSALYHCPGENMTLTLTGLEKDRLLSQQTAIESGTVRTVLSFRPTLEDHGKVLRCLYKSQAGSQRSQGTMKLDVKFAPREVRAVQDPEEVIKVGSPLRLECKVGKANPQDLSYTWYKNGQQLPWDSASSSALLTLQRKVPSFSINSVV
;
A
#
# COMPACT_ATOMS: atom_id res chain seq x y z
N MET A 1 -1.14 0.31 -9.26
CA MET A 1 -2.10 1.46 -9.23
C MET A 1 -1.90 2.23 -7.92
N HIS A 2 -2.39 3.46 -7.77
CA HIS A 2 -2.19 4.27 -6.55
C HIS A 2 -3.53 4.64 -5.88
N GLU A 3 -3.53 4.70 -4.56
CA GLU A 3 -4.68 5.16 -3.76
C GLU A 3 -5.17 6.54 -4.23
N GLY A 4 -6.50 6.68 -4.34
CA GLY A 4 -7.20 7.93 -4.68
C GLY A 4 -7.05 8.39 -6.14
N ARG A 5 -6.04 7.90 -6.88
CA ARG A 5 -5.85 8.19 -8.30
C ARG A 5 -6.80 7.36 -9.15
N LEU A 6 -7.35 7.96 -10.20
CA LEU A 6 -8.23 7.26 -11.13
C LEU A 6 -7.45 6.10 -11.79
N ALA A 7 -7.95 4.89 -11.61
CA ALA A 7 -7.40 3.67 -12.18
C ALA A 7 -8.38 3.06 -13.20
N LYS A 8 -7.82 2.46 -14.25
CA LYS A 8 -8.59 1.74 -15.27
C LYS A 8 -8.22 0.27 -15.26
N VAL A 9 -9.22 -0.60 -15.26
CA VAL A 9 -9.07 -2.05 -15.38
C VAL A 9 -9.75 -2.49 -16.68
N ILE A 10 -9.06 -3.33 -17.45
CA ILE A 10 -9.53 -3.80 -18.74
C ILE A 10 -9.71 -5.30 -18.63
N CYS A 11 -10.92 -5.78 -18.94
CA CYS A 11 -11.17 -7.18 -19.20
C CYS A 11 -11.45 -7.37 -20.69
N SER A 12 -10.80 -8.35 -21.31
CA SER A 12 -11.01 -8.69 -22.71
C SER A 12 -11.15 -10.20 -22.87
N ALA A 13 -12.08 -10.61 -23.73
CA ALA A 13 -12.23 -11.98 -24.15
C ALA A 13 -12.43 -12.04 -25.68
N LEU A 14 -11.82 -13.05 -26.31
CA LEU A 14 -12.05 -13.32 -27.72
C LEU A 14 -13.46 -13.88 -27.92
N TYR A 15 -14.10 -13.42 -28.99
CA TYR A 15 -15.45 -13.78 -29.41
C TYR A 15 -15.36 -14.42 -30.80
N HIS A 16 -15.82 -15.67 -30.90
CA HIS A 16 -15.72 -16.45 -32.14
C HIS A 16 -17.07 -17.01 -32.63
N CYS A 17 -18.19 -16.67 -31.99
CA CYS A 17 -19.49 -17.27 -32.31
C CYS A 17 -20.52 -16.21 -32.72
N PRO A 18 -20.68 -15.90 -34.02
CA PRO A 18 -21.69 -14.96 -34.50
C PRO A 18 -23.11 -15.40 -34.11
N GLY A 19 -23.89 -14.53 -33.44
CA GLY A 19 -25.30 -14.76 -33.12
C GLY A 19 -25.63 -14.98 -31.65
N GLU A 20 -24.64 -15.04 -30.75
CA GLU A 20 -24.86 -15.22 -29.31
C GLU A 20 -24.63 -13.91 -28.54
N ASN A 21 -25.65 -13.44 -27.82
CA ASN A 21 -25.51 -12.26 -26.95
C ASN A 21 -24.75 -12.64 -25.68
N MET A 22 -23.54 -12.11 -25.52
CA MET A 22 -22.64 -12.45 -24.43
C MET A 22 -22.41 -11.27 -23.49
N THR A 23 -22.11 -11.56 -22.22
CA THR A 23 -21.91 -10.51 -21.21
C THR A 23 -20.67 -10.79 -20.37
N LEU A 24 -19.79 -9.78 -20.28
CA LEU A 24 -18.72 -9.75 -19.30
C LEU A 24 -19.24 -9.20 -17.98
N THR A 25 -19.19 -10.01 -16.92
CA THR A 25 -19.58 -9.60 -15.56
C THR A 25 -18.33 -9.45 -14.70
N LEU A 26 -18.12 -8.27 -14.11
CA LEU A 26 -17.07 -8.08 -13.12
C LEU A 26 -17.61 -8.34 -11.71
N THR A 27 -16.82 -9.01 -10.88
CA THR A 27 -17.07 -9.18 -9.44
C THR A 27 -15.80 -8.86 -8.65
N GLY A 28 -15.94 -8.56 -7.36
CA GLY A 28 -14.81 -8.23 -6.47
C GLY A 28 -14.63 -6.73 -6.19
N LEU A 29 -15.44 -5.86 -6.79
CA LEU A 29 -15.59 -4.46 -6.42
C LEU A 29 -17.08 -4.15 -6.24
N GLU A 30 -17.40 -3.30 -5.26
CA GLU A 30 -18.76 -2.84 -5.01
C GLU A 30 -19.22 -1.92 -6.15
N LYS A 31 -20.49 -2.02 -6.56
CA LYS A 31 -21.00 -1.37 -7.77
C LYS A 31 -21.08 0.14 -7.65
N ASP A 32 -21.37 0.66 -6.46
CA ASP A 32 -21.42 2.07 -6.10
C ASP A 32 -20.05 2.76 -6.20
N ARG A 33 -18.97 1.99 -6.08
CA ARG A 33 -17.59 2.48 -6.22
C ARG A 33 -17.11 2.61 -7.67
N LEU A 34 -17.88 2.11 -8.64
CA LEU A 34 -17.57 2.22 -10.05
C LEU A 34 -17.95 3.61 -10.57
N LEU A 35 -16.97 4.33 -11.12
CA LEU A 35 -17.20 5.64 -11.72
C LEU A 35 -17.70 5.51 -13.16
N SER A 36 -17.22 4.50 -13.88
CA SER A 36 -17.67 4.22 -15.25
C SER A 36 -17.38 2.79 -15.63
N GLN A 37 -18.26 2.22 -16.44
CA GLN A 37 -18.09 0.92 -17.08
C GLN A 37 -18.51 1.06 -18.55
N GLN A 38 -17.59 0.75 -19.46
CA GLN A 38 -17.81 0.85 -20.90
C GLN A 38 -17.45 -0.49 -21.53
N THR A 39 -18.37 -1.04 -22.32
CA THR A 39 -18.14 -2.28 -23.06
C THR A 39 -18.17 -1.99 -24.54
N ALA A 40 -17.13 -2.41 -25.24
CA ALA A 40 -16.99 -2.28 -26.69
C ALA A 40 -16.73 -3.67 -27.29
N ILE A 41 -17.17 -3.85 -28.53
CA ILE A 41 -16.89 -5.05 -29.32
C ILE A 41 -16.12 -4.56 -30.55
N GLU A 42 -14.86 -4.97 -30.66
CA GLU A 42 -13.97 -4.56 -31.74
C GLU A 42 -13.30 -5.80 -32.31
N SER A 43 -13.43 -6.03 -33.63
CA SER A 43 -12.73 -7.10 -34.35
C SER A 43 -12.84 -8.49 -33.70
N GLY A 44 -14.03 -8.87 -33.20
CA GLY A 44 -14.23 -10.16 -32.54
C GLY A 44 -13.63 -10.25 -31.13
N THR A 45 -13.36 -9.13 -30.46
CA THR A 45 -13.00 -9.08 -29.04
C THR A 45 -14.02 -8.27 -28.28
N VAL A 46 -14.60 -8.85 -27.22
CA VAL A 46 -15.40 -8.08 -26.26
C VAL A 46 -14.48 -7.53 -25.19
N ARG A 47 -14.53 -6.21 -24.99
CA ARG A 47 -13.66 -5.47 -24.07
C ARG A 47 -14.51 -4.63 -23.14
N THR A 48 -14.33 -4.81 -21.84
CA THR A 48 -14.94 -3.97 -20.81
C THR A 48 -13.86 -3.19 -20.06
N VAL A 49 -13.99 -1.87 -20.05
CA VAL A 49 -13.11 -0.94 -19.31
C VAL A 49 -13.86 -0.40 -18.10
N LEU A 50 -13.27 -0.57 -16.93
CA LEU A 50 -13.82 -0.12 -15.65
C LEU A 50 -12.93 0.97 -15.09
N SER A 51 -13.53 2.04 -14.60
CA SER A 51 -12.82 3.15 -13.97
C SER A 51 -13.29 3.33 -12.52
N PHE A 52 -12.35 3.40 -11.59
CA PHE A 52 -12.63 3.65 -10.18
C PHE A 52 -11.43 4.32 -9.49
N ARG A 53 -11.61 4.76 -8.25
CA ARG A 53 -10.53 5.25 -7.39
C ARG A 53 -10.22 4.19 -6.32
N PRO A 54 -9.06 3.51 -6.40
CA PRO A 54 -8.70 2.50 -5.42
C PRO A 54 -8.46 3.10 -4.03
N THR A 55 -8.78 2.34 -2.99
CA THR A 55 -8.44 2.63 -1.60
C THR A 55 -7.40 1.65 -1.09
N LEU A 56 -6.77 1.92 0.07
CA LEU A 56 -5.88 0.94 0.70
C LEU A 56 -6.56 -0.42 0.95
N GLU A 57 -7.87 -0.44 1.21
CA GLU A 57 -8.63 -1.66 1.49
C GLU A 57 -8.79 -2.54 0.25
N ASP A 58 -8.64 -1.96 -0.94
CA ASP A 58 -8.67 -2.73 -2.18
C ASP A 58 -7.37 -3.48 -2.45
N HIS A 59 -6.28 -3.13 -1.75
CA HIS A 59 -5.03 -3.84 -1.89
C HIS A 59 -5.20 -5.32 -1.53
N GLY A 60 -4.80 -6.20 -2.44
CA GLY A 60 -4.91 -7.64 -2.28
C GLY A 60 -6.28 -8.23 -2.61
N LYS A 61 -7.33 -7.42 -2.83
CA LYS A 61 -8.62 -7.93 -3.34
C LYS A 61 -8.44 -8.51 -4.75
N VAL A 62 -9.26 -9.51 -5.08
CA VAL A 62 -9.23 -10.18 -6.39
C VAL A 62 -10.44 -9.76 -7.20
N LEU A 63 -10.19 -9.08 -8.33
CA LEU A 63 -11.19 -8.85 -9.35
C LEU A 63 -11.35 -10.10 -10.20
N ARG A 64 -12.59 -10.47 -10.50
CA ARG A 64 -12.90 -11.57 -11.42
C ARG A 64 -13.76 -11.04 -12.56
N CYS A 65 -13.32 -11.33 -13.77
CA CYS A 65 -14.10 -11.09 -14.97
C CYS A 65 -14.67 -12.42 -15.45
N LEU A 66 -15.99 -12.53 -15.47
CA LEU A 66 -16.72 -13.72 -15.85
C LEU A 66 -17.25 -13.55 -17.25
N TYR A 67 -16.95 -14.50 -18.11
CA TYR A 67 -17.51 -14.59 -19.45
C TYR A 67 -18.72 -15.51 -19.40
N LYS A 68 -19.91 -14.94 -19.62
CA LYS A 68 -21.19 -15.65 -19.57
C LYS A 68 -21.81 -15.76 -20.96
N SER A 69 -22.33 -16.95 -21.29
CA SER A 69 -23.13 -17.20 -22.50
C SER A 69 -24.53 -16.60 -22.39
N GLN A 70 -25.29 -16.60 -23.49
CA GLN A 70 -26.67 -16.07 -23.51
C GLN A 70 -27.60 -16.76 -22.51
N ALA A 71 -27.40 -18.07 -22.29
CA ALA A 71 -28.11 -18.85 -21.29
C ALA A 71 -27.70 -18.51 -19.82
N GLY A 72 -26.86 -17.50 -19.60
CA GLY A 72 -26.38 -17.07 -18.29
C GLY A 72 -25.28 -17.95 -17.67
N SER A 73 -24.97 -19.09 -18.30
CA SER A 73 -23.92 -20.00 -17.84
C SER A 73 -22.53 -19.37 -17.96
N GLN A 74 -21.72 -19.49 -16.92
CA GLN A 74 -20.32 -19.09 -16.96
C GLN A 74 -19.52 -20.04 -17.86
N ARG A 75 -18.85 -19.49 -18.87
CA ARG A 75 -18.04 -20.22 -19.84
C ARG A 75 -16.55 -20.15 -19.53
N SER A 76 -16.08 -18.99 -19.10
CA SER A 76 -14.70 -18.80 -18.66
C SER A 76 -14.58 -17.66 -17.66
N GLN A 77 -13.41 -17.55 -17.02
CA GLN A 77 -13.13 -16.45 -16.10
C GLN A 77 -11.66 -16.05 -16.15
N GLY A 78 -11.41 -14.75 -15.96
CA GLY A 78 -10.09 -14.19 -15.69
C GLY A 78 -10.06 -13.55 -14.31
N THR A 79 -8.91 -13.58 -13.64
CA THR A 79 -8.75 -12.98 -12.31
C THR A 79 -7.53 -12.08 -12.23
N MET A 80 -7.63 -11.00 -11.46
CA MET A 80 -6.52 -10.08 -11.22
C MET A 80 -6.50 -9.66 -9.75
N LYS A 81 -5.37 -9.86 -9.07
CA LYS A 81 -5.15 -9.33 -7.72
C LYS A 81 -4.75 -7.86 -7.80
N LEU A 82 -5.41 -7.01 -7.02
CA LEU A 82 -5.15 -5.58 -7.01
C LEU A 82 -3.89 -5.25 -6.21
N ASP A 83 -2.91 -4.63 -6.87
CA ASP A 83 -1.74 -4.04 -6.22
C ASP A 83 -1.88 -2.51 -6.15
N VAL A 84 -2.56 -2.06 -5.10
CA VAL A 84 -2.74 -0.64 -4.77
C VAL A 84 -1.59 -0.13 -3.92
N LYS A 85 -0.83 0.86 -4.40
CA LYS A 85 0.22 1.55 -3.66
C LYS A 85 -0.37 2.69 -2.83
N PHE A 86 0.00 2.76 -1.57
CA PHE A 86 -0.50 3.74 -0.60
C PHE A 86 0.56 4.10 0.43
N ALA A 87 0.46 5.31 0.98
CA ALA A 87 1.41 5.80 1.98
C ALA A 87 1.28 5.02 3.30
N PRO A 88 2.36 4.91 4.09
CA PRO A 88 2.31 4.34 5.44
C PRO A 88 1.19 4.94 6.31
N ARG A 89 0.49 4.08 7.04
CA ARG A 89 -0.55 4.46 8.01
C ARG A 89 -0.25 3.81 9.36
N GLU A 90 -0.84 4.39 10.42
CA GLU A 90 -0.70 3.90 11.79
C GLU A 90 0.76 3.92 12.29
N VAL A 91 1.56 4.88 11.78
CA VAL A 91 2.98 5.06 12.11
C VAL A 91 3.12 5.55 13.55
N ARG A 92 3.86 4.81 14.37
CA ARG A 92 4.05 5.08 15.80
C ARG A 92 5.50 4.88 16.21
N ALA A 93 6.06 5.83 16.95
CA ALA A 93 7.29 5.62 17.67
C ALA A 93 6.97 4.99 19.03
N VAL A 94 7.55 3.82 19.31
CA VAL A 94 7.36 3.07 20.56
C VAL A 94 8.69 2.81 21.23
N GLN A 95 8.68 2.56 22.52
CA GLN A 95 9.89 2.19 23.26
C GLN A 95 10.24 0.72 23.03
N ASP A 96 11.54 0.40 22.91
CA ASP A 96 12.02 -0.97 22.81
C ASP A 96 13.18 -1.23 23.81
N PRO A 97 12.99 -1.98 24.91
CA PRO A 97 11.72 -2.56 25.38
C PRO A 97 10.85 -1.50 26.08
N GLU A 98 9.57 -1.80 26.27
CA GLU A 98 8.66 -0.96 27.06
C GLU A 98 9.00 -1.07 28.55
N GLU A 99 9.85 -0.16 29.04
CA GLU A 99 10.35 -0.18 30.42
C GLU A 99 10.52 1.23 31.01
N VAL A 100 10.69 1.31 32.33
CA VAL A 100 10.99 2.58 32.99
C VAL A 100 12.40 3.04 32.59
N ILE A 101 12.48 4.19 31.92
CA ILE A 101 13.75 4.77 31.47
C ILE A 101 14.49 5.36 32.68
N LYS A 102 15.68 4.83 32.98
CA LYS A 102 16.53 5.36 34.06
C LYS A 102 17.30 6.59 33.57
N VAL A 103 17.50 7.56 34.46
CA VAL A 103 18.30 8.74 34.13
C VAL A 103 19.72 8.30 33.79
N GLY A 104 20.19 8.70 32.61
CA GLY A 104 21.53 8.36 32.11
C GLY A 104 21.62 7.05 31.31
N SER A 105 20.56 6.22 31.28
CA SER A 105 20.53 5.05 30.40
C SER A 105 20.21 5.46 28.96
N PRO A 106 20.65 4.69 27.95
CA PRO A 106 20.16 4.84 26.58
C PRO A 106 18.65 4.62 26.53
N LEU A 107 17.97 5.39 25.68
CA LEU A 107 16.60 5.15 25.26
C LEU A 107 16.61 4.63 23.83
N ARG A 108 15.99 3.47 23.59
CA ARG A 108 15.77 2.96 22.24
C ARG A 108 14.30 3.13 21.85
N LEU A 109 14.08 3.68 20.68
CA LEU A 109 12.76 3.87 20.06
C LEU A 109 12.70 3.07 18.76
N GLU A 110 11.55 2.46 18.49
CA GLU A 110 11.24 1.77 17.25
C GLU A 110 10.07 2.47 16.55
N CYS A 111 10.19 2.72 15.25
CA CYS A 111 9.12 3.22 14.41
C CYS A 111 8.33 2.04 13.83
N LYS A 112 7.18 1.74 14.44
CA LYS A 112 6.27 0.70 13.97
C LYS A 112 5.30 1.29 12.93
N VAL A 113 5.15 0.58 11.81
CA VAL A 113 4.22 0.92 10.73
C VAL A 113 3.17 -0.16 10.63
N GLY A 114 1.89 0.20 10.76
CA GLY A 114 0.79 -0.78 10.70
C GLY A 114 0.46 -1.24 9.28
N LYS A 115 0.36 -0.30 8.34
CA LYS A 115 0.02 -0.59 6.93
C LYS A 115 0.89 0.23 5.99
N ALA A 116 1.48 -0.41 4.99
CA ALA A 116 2.20 0.25 3.90
C ALA A 116 2.22 -0.62 2.63
N ASN A 117 2.30 0.00 1.46
CA ASN A 117 2.67 -0.69 0.22
C ASN A 117 3.34 0.29 -0.75
N PRO A 118 4.63 0.11 -1.10
CA PRO A 118 5.50 -1.02 -0.74
C PRO A 118 5.88 -1.07 0.76
N GLN A 119 6.41 -2.22 1.18
CA GLN A 119 6.89 -2.47 2.56
C GLN A 119 8.35 -2.03 2.76
N ASP A 120 9.05 -1.73 1.67
CA ASP A 120 10.38 -1.14 1.72
C ASP A 120 10.25 0.36 2.02
N LEU A 121 10.58 0.73 3.25
CA LEU A 121 10.34 2.06 3.83
C LEU A 121 11.66 2.71 4.25
N SER A 122 11.75 4.02 4.02
CA SER A 122 12.81 4.85 4.59
C SER A 122 12.31 5.54 5.86
N TYR A 123 13.19 5.62 6.85
CA TYR A 123 12.89 6.21 8.16
C TYR A 123 13.76 7.42 8.40
N THR A 124 13.14 8.52 8.85
CA THR A 124 13.83 9.75 9.25
C THR A 124 13.30 10.17 10.60
N TRP A 125 14.21 10.34 11.56
CA TRP A 125 13.85 10.72 12.92
C TRP A 125 14.02 12.23 13.14
N TYR A 126 13.03 12.82 13.78
CA TYR A 126 13.02 14.24 14.15
C TYR A 126 12.85 14.38 15.65
N LYS A 127 13.58 15.34 16.23
CA LYS A 127 13.39 15.78 17.61
C LYS A 127 13.24 17.29 17.61
N ASN A 128 12.13 17.79 18.16
CA ASN A 128 11.83 19.22 18.25
C ASN A 128 11.93 19.93 16.88
N GLY A 129 11.47 19.28 15.81
CA GLY A 129 11.53 19.82 14.44
C GLY A 129 12.90 19.73 13.76
N GLN A 130 13.96 19.35 14.48
CA GLN A 130 15.28 19.13 13.90
C GLN A 130 15.46 17.66 13.54
N GLN A 131 15.92 17.40 12.32
CA GLN A 131 16.32 16.05 11.90
C GLN A 131 17.52 15.60 12.73
N LEU A 132 17.43 14.42 13.33
CA LEU A 132 18.54 13.86 14.09
C LEU A 132 19.63 13.38 13.11
N PRO A 133 20.92 13.72 13.35
CA PRO A 133 22.02 13.33 12.48
C PRO A 133 22.22 11.80 12.46
N TRP A 134 22.63 11.32 11.29
CA TRP A 134 22.88 9.92 10.94
C TRP A 134 24.21 9.45 11.55
N ASP A 135 24.22 9.08 12.84
CA ASP A 135 25.46 8.64 13.52
C ASP A 135 25.45 7.14 13.92
N SER A 136 24.47 6.36 13.49
CA SER A 136 24.52 4.88 13.57
C SER A 136 23.79 4.26 12.38
N ALA A 137 24.57 3.71 11.46
CA ALA A 137 24.16 3.33 10.11
C ALA A 137 22.92 2.42 10.03
N SER A 138 21.84 2.95 9.43
CA SER A 138 21.00 2.36 8.36
C SER A 138 19.66 3.11 8.32
N SER A 139 18.93 3.01 7.21
CA SER A 139 17.52 3.41 7.05
C SER A 139 16.60 2.63 8.01
N SER A 140 16.85 2.76 9.31
CA SER A 140 16.37 1.84 10.34
C SER A 140 15.14 2.41 11.01
N ALA A 141 14.19 1.52 11.28
CA ALA A 141 13.08 1.80 12.17
C ALA A 141 13.56 2.07 13.61
N LEU A 142 14.82 1.78 13.97
CA LEU A 142 15.34 1.98 15.33
C LEU A 142 16.12 3.28 15.48
N LEU A 143 15.89 3.98 16.59
CA LEU A 143 16.63 5.15 17.04
C LEU A 143 17.13 4.93 18.47
N THR A 144 18.43 5.12 18.69
CA THR A 144 19.01 5.12 20.04
C THR A 144 19.37 6.55 20.44
N LEU A 145 18.78 7.02 21.54
CA LEU A 145 19.09 8.30 22.16
C LEU A 145 19.94 8.08 23.40
N GLN A 146 21.10 8.73 23.44
CA GLN A 146 21.93 8.78 24.63
C GLN A 146 22.09 10.23 25.07
N ARG A 147 22.00 10.45 26.38
CA ARG A 147 22.34 11.76 26.95
C ARG A 147 23.85 11.95 26.83
N LYS A 148 24.31 12.91 26.04
CA LYS A 148 25.71 13.37 26.11
C LYS A 148 25.94 13.89 27.53
N VAL A 149 26.70 13.16 28.33
CA VAL A 149 27.11 13.62 29.66
C VAL A 149 28.28 14.59 29.43
N PRO A 150 28.22 15.84 29.94
CA PRO A 150 29.36 16.74 29.84
C PRO A 150 30.55 16.14 30.60
N SER A 151 31.68 15.96 29.91
CA SER A 151 32.96 15.59 30.52
C SER A 151 33.59 16.84 31.12
N PHE A 152 33.72 16.88 32.44
CA PHE A 152 34.46 17.92 33.14
C PHE A 152 35.89 17.43 33.39
N SER A 153 36.88 18.23 32.99
CA SER A 153 38.28 18.05 33.38
C SER A 153 38.66 19.14 34.37
N ILE A 154 39.16 18.74 35.55
CA ILE A 154 39.75 19.65 36.54
C ILE A 154 41.27 19.48 36.42
N ASN A 155 41.96 20.54 35.97
CA ASN A 155 43.41 20.58 35.96
C ASN A 155 43.88 21.48 37.11
N SER A 156 44.84 21.02 37.91
CA SER A 156 45.54 21.88 38.86
C SER A 156 46.57 22.71 38.11
N VAL A 157 46.55 24.02 38.31
CA VAL A 157 47.67 24.89 37.92
C VAL A 157 48.62 24.92 39.11
N VAL A 158 49.79 24.32 38.97
CA VAL A 158 50.93 24.45 39.89
C VAL A 158 51.98 25.31 39.21
#